data_AF-A0A3T0T4Q8-F1
#
_entry.id   AF-A0A3T0T4Q8-F1
#
_cell.length_a   1.000
_cell.length_b   1.000
_cell.length_c   1.000
_cell.angle_alpha   90.00
_cell.angle_beta   90.00
_cell.angle_gamma   90.00
#
_symmetry.space_group_name_H-M   'P 1'
#
loop_
_entity.id
_entity.type
_entity.pdbx_description
1 polymer ?
#
loop_
_entity_poly.entity_id
_entity_poly.type
_entity_poly.pdbx_seq_one_letter_code
_entity_poly.pdbx_strand_id
1 'polypeptide(L)'
;MESVAEWPTGEWVVDPVTQVEWPVPEGITPERVVEHARRADAGELIDLRFFLGPGHDGALWDDEGPQEPSHFELSSAFTTDLQAWIQIWLTHRDVFDGWDGSVDTAEWLHEGARLARRLQRELYDVARVLSSYGP
;
A
#
# COMPACT_ATOMS: atom_id res chain seq x y z
N MET A 1 13.00 15.00 -0.57
CA MET A 1 11.87 15.13 0.37
C MET A 1 10.69 15.61 -0.44
N GLU A 2 9.96 14.70 -1.06
CA GLU A 2 8.65 14.98 -1.66
C GLU A 2 7.74 13.81 -1.30
N SER A 3 7.13 13.93 -0.13
CA SER A 3 6.09 13.05 0.36
C SER A 3 4.77 13.54 -0.22
N VAL A 4 4.27 12.89 -1.26
CA VAL A 4 2.89 13.06 -1.75
C VAL A 4 2.13 11.75 -1.57
N ALA A 5 2.15 11.24 -0.34
CA ALA A 5 1.02 10.48 0.16
C ALA A 5 0.14 11.49 0.90
N GLU A 6 -0.77 12.12 0.16
CA GLU A 6 -1.91 12.78 0.81
C GLU A 6 -2.57 11.73 1.69
N TRP A 7 -2.48 11.93 3.01
CA TRP A 7 -3.28 11.23 3.99
C TRP A 7 -4.74 11.25 3.53
N PRO A 8 -5.53 10.21 3.79
CA PRO A 8 -6.93 10.22 3.38
C PRO A 8 -7.62 11.49 3.95
N THR A 9 -7.94 12.42 3.06
CA THR A 9 -8.79 13.57 3.32
C THR A 9 -10.22 13.05 3.37
N GLY A 10 -10.62 12.50 4.53
CA GLY A 10 -11.87 11.79 4.68
C GLY A 10 -12.37 11.74 6.11
N GLU A 11 -13.46 10.99 6.31
CA GLU A 11 -14.04 10.70 7.62
C GLU A 11 -13.06 9.85 8.45
N TRP A 12 -13.01 10.10 9.75
CA TRP A 12 -12.19 9.36 10.71
C TRP A 12 -13.08 8.71 11.75
N VAL A 13 -12.75 7.49 12.14
CA VAL A 13 -13.41 6.76 13.22
C VAL A 13 -12.42 6.63 14.37
N VAL A 14 -12.87 7.02 15.56
CA VAL A 14 -12.14 6.75 16.78
C VAL A 14 -12.51 5.35 17.24
N ASP A 15 -11.51 4.48 17.36
CA ASP A 15 -11.70 3.18 17.99
C ASP A 15 -12.18 3.40 19.45
N PRO A 16 -13.35 2.87 19.83
CA PRO A 16 -13.92 3.15 21.15
C PRO A 16 -13.13 2.53 22.31
N VAL A 17 -12.28 1.53 22.04
CA VAL A 17 -11.46 0.82 23.03
C VAL A 17 -10.08 1.44 23.14
N THR A 18 -9.37 1.59 22.02
CA THR A 18 -7.98 2.05 22.00
C THR A 18 -7.84 3.57 21.91
N GLN A 19 -8.93 4.29 21.57
CA GLN A 19 -8.96 5.73 21.32
C GLN A 19 -8.03 6.18 20.18
N VAL A 20 -7.59 5.25 19.33
CA VAL A 20 -6.80 5.54 18.13
C VAL A 20 -7.70 5.97 17.00
N GLU A 21 -7.28 6.99 16.25
CA GLU A 21 -7.98 7.47 15.05
C GLU A 21 -7.62 6.60 13.84
N TRP A 22 -8.64 6.05 13.20
CA TRP A 22 -8.52 5.27 11.98
C TRP A 22 -9.19 5.99 10.81
N PRO A 23 -8.51 6.14 9.68
CA PRO A 23 -9.14 6.75 8.52
C PRO A 23 -10.19 5.80 7.94
N VAL A 24 -11.32 6.34 7.49
CA VAL A 24 -12.32 5.58 6.74
C VAL A 24 -11.94 5.60 5.25
N PRO A 25 -11.47 4.49 4.67
CA PRO A 25 -11.15 4.47 3.25
C PRO A 25 -12.42 4.59 2.40
N GLU A 26 -12.29 5.14 1.20
CA GLU A 26 -13.37 5.22 0.23
C GLU A 26 -14.01 3.84 0.01
N GLY A 27 -15.34 3.75 0.14
CA GLY A 27 -16.10 2.52 -0.06
C GLY A 27 -16.12 1.57 1.15
N ILE A 28 -15.50 1.94 2.26
CA ILE A 28 -15.54 1.20 3.54
C ILE A 28 -16.46 1.95 4.51
N THR A 29 -17.29 1.23 5.26
CA THR A 29 -18.18 1.86 6.26
C THR A 29 -17.47 2.04 7.60
N PRO A 30 -17.88 3.03 8.42
CA PRO A 30 -17.32 3.23 9.75
C PRO A 30 -17.31 1.98 10.63
N GLU A 31 -18.37 1.15 10.59
CA GLU A 31 -18.46 -0.08 11.38
C GLU A 31 -17.39 -1.11 10.96
N ARG A 32 -17.09 -1.19 9.66
CA ARG A 32 -16.02 -2.04 9.15
C ARG A 32 -14.65 -1.55 9.59
N VAL A 33 -14.47 -0.23 9.73
CA VAL A 33 -13.24 0.36 10.26
C VAL A 33 -13.05 -0.01 11.73
N VAL A 34 -14.11 0.04 12.54
CA VAL A 34 -14.05 -0.42 13.94
C VAL A 34 -13.68 -1.90 14.03
N GLU A 35 -14.30 -2.76 13.23
CA GLU A 35 -13.95 -4.18 13.24
C GLU A 35 -12.52 -4.42 12.73
N HIS A 36 -12.07 -3.69 11.71
CA HIS A 36 -10.69 -3.75 11.23
C HIS A 36 -9.69 -3.35 12.33
N ALA A 37 -9.96 -2.25 13.05
CA ALA A 37 -9.13 -1.80 14.17
C ALA A 37 -9.06 -2.85 15.29
N ARG A 38 -10.21 -3.45 15.65
CA ARG A 38 -10.26 -4.55 16.64
C ARG A 38 -9.42 -5.74 16.21
N ARG A 39 -9.51 -6.15 14.94
CA ARG A 39 -8.75 -7.29 14.38
C ARG A 39 -7.26 -7.00 14.29
N ALA A 40 -6.88 -5.75 13.97
CA ALA A 40 -5.49 -5.31 14.01
C ALA A 40 -4.91 -5.41 15.43
N ASP A 41 -5.62 -4.93 16.44
CA ASP A 41 -5.19 -5.00 17.85
C ASP A 41 -5.08 -6.44 18.36
N ALA A 42 -5.99 -7.31 17.91
CA ALA A 42 -5.96 -8.73 18.22
C ALA A 42 -4.84 -9.52 17.49
N GLY A 43 -4.08 -8.89 16.57
CA GLY A 43 -3.06 -9.55 15.76
C GLY A 43 -3.63 -10.51 14.70
N GLU A 44 -4.89 -10.29 14.29
CA GLU A 44 -5.58 -11.12 13.29
C GLU A 44 -5.36 -10.64 11.84
N LEU A 45 -4.67 -9.50 11.65
CA LEU A 45 -4.37 -8.93 10.34
C LEU A 45 -2.87 -8.97 10.08
N ILE A 46 -2.50 -9.21 8.82
CA ILE A 46 -1.11 -9.15 8.37
C ILE A 46 -0.71 -7.69 8.19
N ASP A 47 0.44 -7.29 8.73
CA ASP A 47 1.03 -5.99 8.43
C ASP A 47 1.74 -6.05 7.07
N LEU A 48 1.14 -5.39 6.07
CA LEU A 48 1.64 -5.43 4.70
C LEU A 48 2.19 -4.06 4.29
N ARG A 49 3.48 -3.97 4.03
CA ARG A 49 4.13 -2.76 3.50
C ARG A 49 4.10 -2.79 1.98
N PHE A 50 3.91 -1.62 1.38
CA PHE A 50 3.88 -1.42 -0.06
C PHE A 50 5.00 -0.48 -0.49
N PHE A 51 6.08 -1.02 -1.04
CA PHE A 51 7.20 -0.25 -1.59
C PHE A 51 8.09 -1.11 -2.49
N LEU A 52 8.84 -0.46 -3.38
CA LEU A 52 9.89 -1.10 -4.17
C LEU A 52 11.25 -0.86 -3.53
N GLY A 53 11.96 -1.96 -3.28
CA GLY A 53 13.32 -1.95 -2.74
C GLY A 53 14.35 -2.25 -3.84
N PRO A 54 15.57 -1.70 -3.75
CA PRO A 54 16.69 -2.11 -4.60
C PRO A 54 16.91 -3.63 -4.57
N GLY A 55 17.06 -4.25 -5.74
CA GLY A 55 17.36 -5.68 -5.86
C GLY A 55 16.18 -6.63 -5.67
N HIS A 56 14.95 -6.11 -5.56
CA HIS A 56 13.72 -6.90 -5.50
C HIS A 56 12.73 -6.48 -6.59
N ASP A 57 12.05 -7.47 -7.16
CA ASP A 57 11.03 -7.34 -8.20
C ASP A 57 9.59 -7.32 -7.66
N GLY A 58 9.43 -7.50 -6.34
CA GLY A 58 8.16 -7.43 -5.63
C GLY A 58 7.96 -6.09 -4.90
N ALA A 59 6.68 -5.68 -4.78
CA ALA A 59 6.28 -4.46 -4.08
C ALA A 59 5.58 -4.72 -2.73
N LEU A 60 5.29 -5.98 -2.39
CA LEU A 60 4.55 -6.37 -1.19
C LEU A 60 5.49 -7.02 -0.19
N TRP A 61 5.40 -6.61 1.07
CA TRP A 61 6.31 -7.04 2.13
C TRP A 61 5.56 -7.22 3.44
N ASP A 62 5.72 -8.36 4.09
CA ASP A 62 5.29 -8.56 5.47
C ASP A 62 6.49 -8.87 6.38
N ASP A 63 6.22 -9.32 7.60
CA ASP A 63 7.27 -9.67 8.57
C ASP A 63 8.08 -10.92 8.17
N GLU A 64 7.57 -11.74 7.24
CA GLU A 64 8.27 -12.90 6.69
C GLU A 64 9.14 -12.54 5.48
N GLY A 65 8.88 -11.41 4.83
CA GLY A 65 9.70 -10.85 3.76
C GLY A 65 8.89 -10.46 2.52
N PRO A 66 9.48 -10.52 1.32
CA PRO A 66 8.79 -10.17 0.09
C PRO A 66 7.69 -11.20 -0.21
N GLN A 67 6.51 -10.71 -0.56
CA GLN A 67 5.33 -11.52 -0.84
C GLN A 67 4.88 -11.40 -2.29
N GLU A 68 4.35 -12.51 -2.83
CA GLU A 68 3.74 -12.51 -4.15
C GLU A 68 2.28 -12.03 -4.08
N PRO A 69 1.79 -11.27 -5.08
CA PRO A 69 0.38 -10.89 -5.15
C PRO A 69 -0.59 -12.09 -5.15
N SER A 70 -0.13 -13.25 -5.63
CA SER A 70 -0.87 -14.51 -5.68
C SER A 70 -1.30 -15.02 -4.30
N HIS A 71 -0.56 -14.68 -3.25
CA HIS A 71 -0.86 -15.09 -1.87
C HIS A 71 -2.10 -14.41 -1.29
N PHE A 72 -2.52 -13.26 -1.85
CA PHE A 72 -3.56 -12.41 -1.27
C PHE A 72 -4.87 -12.40 -2.07
N GLU A 73 -5.03 -13.32 -3.02
CA GLU A 73 -6.22 -13.42 -3.90
C GLU A 73 -6.61 -12.07 -4.55
N LEU A 74 -5.61 -11.24 -4.87
CA LEU A 74 -5.81 -9.92 -5.47
C LEU A 74 -6.48 -10.02 -6.83
N SER A 75 -7.25 -8.99 -7.18
CA SER A 75 -7.91 -8.94 -8.48
C SER A 75 -6.88 -8.97 -9.62
N SER A 76 -7.23 -9.64 -10.72
CA SER A 76 -6.39 -9.70 -11.92
C SER A 76 -6.09 -8.30 -12.48
N ALA A 77 -7.07 -7.39 -12.39
CA ALA A 77 -6.91 -6.01 -12.79
C ALA A 77 -5.89 -5.27 -11.90
N PHE A 78 -5.89 -5.50 -10.58
CA PHE A 78 -4.88 -4.89 -9.70
C PHE A 78 -3.49 -5.45 -9.97
N THR A 79 -3.39 -6.77 -10.12
CA THR A 79 -2.11 -7.44 -10.39
C THR A 79 -1.49 -6.95 -11.70
N THR A 80 -2.32 -6.73 -12.73
CA THR A 80 -1.87 -6.16 -14.01
C THR A 80 -1.32 -4.73 -13.84
N ASP A 81 -2.08 -3.86 -13.16
CA ASP A 81 -1.66 -2.47 -12.94
C ASP A 81 -0.39 -2.40 -12.08
N LEU A 82 -0.31 -3.24 -11.04
CA LEU A 82 0.85 -3.36 -10.18
C LEU A 82 2.09 -3.78 -10.99
N GLN A 83 1.97 -4.81 -11.82
CA GLN A 83 3.08 -5.27 -12.63
C GLN A 83 3.56 -4.19 -13.59
N ALA A 84 2.66 -3.44 -14.24
CA ALA A 84 3.02 -2.33 -15.10
C ALA A 84 3.82 -1.25 -14.34
N TRP A 85 3.37 -0.88 -13.15
CA TRP A 85 4.05 0.11 -12.30
C TRP A 85 5.45 -0.35 -11.85
N ILE A 86 5.60 -1.63 -11.50
CA ILE A 86 6.89 -2.25 -11.14
C ILE A 86 7.85 -2.25 -12.35
N GLN A 87 7.35 -2.61 -13.54
CA GLN A 87 8.19 -2.68 -14.74
C GLN A 87 8.79 -1.32 -15.11
N ILE A 88 8.07 -0.21 -14.87
CA ILE A 88 8.62 1.14 -15.07
C ILE A 88 9.84 1.37 -14.18
N TRP A 89 9.75 1.02 -12.89
CA TRP A 89 10.88 1.13 -11.96
C TRP A 89 12.06 0.26 -12.41
N LEU A 90 11.81 -1.02 -12.69
CA LEU A 90 12.87 -1.97 -13.08
C LEU A 90 13.57 -1.56 -14.39
N THR A 91 12.86 -0.89 -15.30
CA THR A 91 13.41 -0.47 -16.59
C THR A 91 14.18 0.84 -16.51
N HIS A 92 13.71 1.79 -15.70
CA HIS A 92 14.15 3.19 -15.80
C HIS A 92 14.84 3.72 -14.55
N ARG A 93 14.81 2.99 -13.42
CA ARG A 93 15.46 3.38 -12.17
C ARG A 93 16.67 2.49 -11.89
N ASP A 94 17.86 3.02 -12.11
CA ASP A 94 19.11 2.38 -11.67
C ASP A 94 19.38 2.73 -10.21
N VAL A 95 19.83 1.76 -9.40
CA VAL A 95 20.03 1.95 -7.94
C VAL A 95 21.05 3.05 -7.63
N PHE A 96 22.09 3.21 -8.46
CA PHE A 96 23.16 4.18 -8.27
C PHE A 96 22.86 5.51 -8.98
N ASP A 97 22.36 5.45 -10.21
CA ASP A 97 22.27 6.62 -11.09
C ASP A 97 20.92 7.34 -11.04
N GLY A 98 19.90 6.76 -10.42
CA GLY A 98 18.58 7.42 -10.38
C GLY A 98 17.67 7.02 -11.53
N TRP A 99 16.67 7.86 -11.76
CA TRP A 99 15.80 7.76 -12.93
C TRP A 99 16.56 8.20 -14.18
N ASP A 100 16.37 7.49 -15.28
CA ASP A 100 17.02 7.77 -16.58
C ASP A 100 16.51 9.05 -17.29
N GLY A 101 15.55 9.76 -16.68
CA GLY A 101 14.96 10.99 -17.20
C GLY A 101 13.85 10.80 -18.22
N SER A 102 13.52 9.56 -18.59
CA SER A 102 12.41 9.23 -19.51
C SER A 102 11.06 9.04 -18.80
N VAL A 103 11.08 8.90 -17.47
CA VAL A 103 9.91 8.71 -16.62
C VAL A 103 9.57 10.00 -15.89
N ASP A 104 8.30 10.41 -16.00
CA ASP A 104 7.76 11.39 -15.07
C ASP A 104 7.64 10.74 -13.67
N THR A 105 8.61 11.08 -12.80
CA THR A 105 8.68 10.51 -11.46
C THR A 105 7.47 10.89 -10.60
N ALA A 106 6.88 12.07 -10.82
CA ALA A 106 5.73 12.52 -10.06
C ALA A 106 4.48 11.71 -10.44
N GLU A 107 4.30 11.45 -11.74
CA GLU A 107 3.23 10.57 -12.23
C GLU A 107 3.41 9.14 -11.71
N TRP A 108 4.63 8.60 -11.74
CA TRP A 108 4.91 7.26 -11.21
C TRP A 108 4.63 7.14 -9.70
N LEU A 109 4.98 8.15 -8.91
CA LEU A 109 4.65 8.22 -7.47
C LEU A 109 3.15 8.33 -7.24
N HIS A 110 2.45 9.13 -8.05
CA HIS A 110 0.99 9.27 -7.99
C HIS A 110 0.28 7.93 -8.25
N GLU A 111 0.72 7.19 -9.26
CA GLU A 111 0.21 5.85 -9.55
C GLU A 111 0.52 4.86 -8.42
N GLY A 112 1.71 4.92 -7.81
CA GLY A 112 2.04 4.14 -6.62
C GLY A 112 1.09 4.41 -5.46
N ALA A 113 0.76 5.68 -5.20
CA ALA A 113 -0.22 6.04 -4.17
C ALA A 113 -1.64 5.58 -4.51
N ARG A 114 -2.03 5.62 -5.80
CA ARG A 114 -3.33 5.09 -6.28
C ARG A 114 -3.40 3.58 -6.06
N LEU A 115 -2.33 2.85 -6.38
CA LEU A 115 -2.22 1.41 -6.16
C LEU A 115 -2.28 1.07 -4.68
N ALA A 116 -1.56 1.78 -3.81
CA ALA A 116 -1.59 1.56 -2.36
C ALA A 116 -3.02 1.69 -1.79
N ARG A 117 -3.77 2.74 -2.19
CA ARG A 117 -5.18 2.91 -1.79
C ARG A 117 -6.08 1.78 -2.28
N ARG A 118 -5.83 1.28 -3.50
CA ARG A 118 -6.58 0.16 -4.06
C ARG A 118 -6.26 -1.15 -3.34
N LEU A 119 -4.99 -1.41 -3.06
CA LEU A 119 -4.51 -2.55 -2.28
C LEU A 119 -5.17 -2.58 -0.90
N GLN A 120 -5.23 -1.43 -0.22
CA GLN A 120 -5.89 -1.31 1.07
C GLN A 120 -7.36 -1.74 1.02
N ARG A 121 -8.08 -1.45 -0.07
CA ARG A 121 -9.48 -1.88 -0.23
C ARG A 121 -9.61 -3.36 -0.54
N GLU A 122 -8.77 -3.89 -1.42
CA GLU A 122 -8.82 -5.32 -1.79
C GLU A 122 -8.44 -6.21 -0.61
N LEU A 123 -7.54 -5.76 0.26
CA LEU A 123 -7.05 -6.53 1.41
C LEU A 123 -7.63 -6.07 2.76
N TYR A 124 -8.69 -5.26 2.75
CA TYR A 124 -9.17 -4.61 3.97
C TYR A 124 -9.55 -5.60 5.08
N ASP A 125 -10.03 -6.80 4.72
CA ASP A 125 -10.43 -7.80 5.71
C ASP A 125 -9.30 -8.78 6.09
N VAL A 126 -8.09 -8.66 5.52
CA VAL A 126 -7.00 -9.63 5.72
C VAL A 126 -5.69 -8.97 6.14
N ALA A 127 -5.43 -7.74 5.72
CA ALA A 127 -4.18 -7.06 5.96
C ALA A 127 -4.37 -5.59 6.33
N ARG A 128 -3.48 -5.10 7.18
CA ARG A 128 -3.26 -3.69 7.44
C ARG A 128 -2.16 -3.19 6.51
N VAL A 129 -2.54 -2.44 5.48
CA VAL A 129 -1.58 -1.87 4.54
C VAL A 129 -0.89 -0.66 5.17
N LEU A 130 0.42 -0.76 5.37
CA LEU A 130 1.27 0.27 5.98
C LEU A 130 1.87 1.18 4.91
N SER A 131 1.63 2.48 5.05
CA SER A 131 2.21 3.54 4.22
C SER A 131 3.62 3.95 4.66
N SER A 132 4.43 3.00 5.11
CA SER A 132 5.86 3.24 5.34
C SER A 132 6.63 2.97 4.04
N TYR A 133 6.73 4.00 3.19
CA TYR A 133 7.71 4.00 2.10
C TYR A 133 9.09 4.05 2.75
N GLY A 134 9.90 3.00 2.55
CA GLY A 134 11.28 2.96 3.06
C GLY A 134 12.15 4.10 2.50
N PRO A 135 13.29 4.40 3.17
CA PRO A 135 14.12 5.59 2.95
C PRO A 135 14.64 5.78 1.53
#